data_AF-A0AAW2N6M0-F1
#
_entry.id   AF-A0AAW2N6M0-F1
#
_cell.length_a   1.000
_cell.length_b   1.000
_cell.length_c   1.000
_cell.angle_alpha   90.00
_cell.angle_beta   90.00
_cell.angle_gamma   90.00
#
_symmetry.space_group_name_H-M   'P 1'
#
loop_
_entity.id
_entity.type
_entity.pdbx_description
1 polymer ?
#
loop_
_entity_poly.entity_id
_entity_poly.type
_entity_poly.pdbx_seq_one_letter_code
_entity_poly.pdbx_strand_id
1 'polypeptide(L)'
;WGSFGSPDAIYKTVEMKMRRYEMGLSTWSEWLEMNINRTKTKLFFMSVSPYIFRGDISRHCYNRSEPVFQEGYWSVANKSQMSIAESTMKKLERRGVKVEYLRITQMSEQRRDAHPSIYRKFYAPITEEK
;
A
#
# COMPACT_ATOMS: atom_id res chain seq x y z
N TRP A 1 7.50 14.34 19.38
CA TRP A 1 6.07 13.95 19.40
C TRP A 1 5.27 15.19 19.70
N GLY A 2 4.10 15.34 19.09
CA GLY A 2 3.28 16.55 19.17
C GLY A 2 2.18 16.50 18.12
N SER A 3 1.41 17.58 18.00
CA SER A 3 0.37 17.74 16.99
C SER A 3 0.82 18.70 15.90
N PHE A 4 0.26 18.54 14.69
CA PHE A 4 0.44 19.53 13.63
C PHE A 4 0.01 20.92 14.12
N GLY A 5 0.84 21.94 13.87
CA GLY A 5 0.58 23.33 14.26
C GLY A 5 0.99 23.70 15.69
N SER A 6 1.47 22.75 16.51
CA SER A 6 2.04 23.10 17.81
C SER A 6 3.46 23.69 17.63
N PRO A 7 3.78 24.83 18.27
CA PRO A 7 5.12 25.43 18.22
C PRO A 7 6.18 24.53 18.86
N ASP A 8 5.79 23.65 19.80
CA ASP A 8 6.68 22.73 20.51
C ASP A 8 6.76 21.34 19.86
N ALA A 9 6.24 21.19 18.63
CA ALA A 9 6.20 19.90 17.95
C ALA A 9 7.62 19.45 17.55
N ILE A 10 8.09 18.38 18.19
CA ILE A 10 9.36 17.72 17.83
C ILE A 10 9.11 16.63 16.79
N TYR A 11 9.69 16.78 15.60
CA TYR A 11 9.71 15.74 14.57
C TYR A 11 10.80 14.71 14.89
N LYS A 12 10.41 13.44 15.07
CA LYS A 12 11.34 12.33 15.26
C LYS A 12 11.07 11.26 14.20
N THR A 13 12.11 10.82 13.53
CA THR A 13 12.02 9.72 12.58
C THR A 13 11.94 8.41 13.34
N VAL A 14 10.86 7.65 13.11
CA VAL A 14 10.83 6.22 13.44
C VAL A 14 11.49 5.48 12.29
N GLU A 15 12.72 5.04 12.49
CA GLU A 15 13.60 4.51 11.43
C GLU A 15 13.01 3.27 10.74
N MET A 16 12.36 2.39 11.51
CA MET A 16 11.75 1.17 10.97
C MET A 16 10.51 1.49 10.14
N LYS A 17 10.64 1.42 8.80
CA LYS A 17 9.54 1.64 7.82
C LYS A 17 8.27 0.88 8.20
N MET A 18 8.39 -0.40 8.56
CA MET A 18 7.23 -1.25 8.90
C MET A 18 6.59 -0.87 10.23
N ARG A 19 7.37 -0.36 11.18
CA ARG A 19 6.82 0.11 12.47
C ARG A 19 5.88 1.30 12.27
N ARG A 20 6.23 2.23 11.36
CA ARG A 20 5.35 3.36 11.02
C ARG A 20 4.02 2.90 10.42
N TYR A 21 4.07 1.91 9.53
CA TYR A 21 2.86 1.33 8.94
C TYR A 21 1.98 0.63 9.98
N GLU A 22 2.59 -0.16 10.87
CA GLU A 22 1.90 -0.82 11.97
C GLU A 22 1.23 0.19 12.93
N MET A 23 1.94 1.26 13.30
CA MET A 23 1.39 2.31 14.15
C MET A 23 0.15 2.96 13.53
N GLY A 24 0.25 3.37 12.25
CA GLY A 24 -0.88 3.98 11.54
C GLY A 24 -2.09 3.04 11.44
N LEU A 25 -1.86 1.77 11.11
CA LEU A 25 -2.93 0.77 11.07
C LEU A 25 -3.53 0.49 12.45
N SER A 26 -2.73 0.51 13.50
CA SER A 26 -3.22 0.28 14.87
C SER A 26 -4.18 1.39 15.28
N THR A 27 -3.77 2.66 15.09
CA THR A 27 -4.64 3.82 15.36
C THR A 27 -5.92 3.79 14.54
N TRP A 28 -5.83 3.45 13.25
CA TRP A 28 -7.02 3.30 12.40
C TRP A 28 -7.94 2.16 12.91
N SER A 29 -7.38 1.04 13.32
CA SER A 29 -8.16 -0.10 13.82
C SER A 29 -8.89 0.21 15.13
N GLU A 30 -8.24 0.91 16.06
CA GLU A 30 -8.86 1.38 17.31
C GLU A 30 -9.98 2.37 17.03
N TRP A 31 -9.77 3.29 16.08
CA TRP A 31 -10.80 4.23 15.68
C TRP A 31 -12.03 3.54 15.10
N LEU A 32 -11.86 2.54 14.22
CA LEU A 32 -12.98 1.79 13.66
C LEU A 32 -13.83 1.11 14.72
N GLU A 33 -13.18 0.55 15.75
CA GLU A 33 -13.84 -0.17 16.83
C GLU A 33 -14.81 0.73 17.61
N MET A 34 -14.43 1.99 17.84
CA MET A 34 -15.20 2.95 18.63
C MET A 34 -16.22 3.75 17.82
N ASN A 35 -16.01 3.90 16.50
CA ASN A 35 -16.75 4.90 15.70
C ASN A 35 -17.66 4.31 14.61
N ILE A 36 -17.61 3.01 14.31
CA ILE A 36 -18.39 2.42 13.21
C ILE A 36 -19.64 1.70 13.69
N ASN A 37 -20.77 2.01 13.05
CA ASN A 37 -21.98 1.20 13.15
C ASN A 37 -21.87 -0.07 12.28
N ARG A 38 -21.62 -1.20 12.94
CA ARG A 38 -21.32 -2.50 12.31
C ARG A 38 -22.51 -3.11 11.56
N THR A 39 -23.75 -2.71 11.84
CA THR A 39 -24.94 -3.23 11.14
C THR A 39 -25.29 -2.44 9.89
N LYS A 40 -24.79 -1.21 9.77
CA LYS A 40 -25.08 -0.31 8.66
C LYS A 40 -23.90 -0.09 7.71
N THR A 41 -22.68 -0.38 8.15
CA THR A 41 -21.46 -0.08 7.40
C THR A 41 -20.73 -1.34 6.95
N LYS A 42 -20.42 -1.42 5.65
CA LYS A 42 -19.50 -2.41 5.09
C LYS A 42 -18.11 -1.80 4.96
N LEU A 43 -17.11 -2.46 5.52
CA LEU A 43 -15.73 -1.99 5.52
C LEU A 43 -14.90 -2.84 4.56
N PHE A 44 -14.04 -2.17 3.78
CA PHE A 44 -13.09 -2.81 2.88
C PHE A 44 -11.70 -2.26 3.16
N PHE A 45 -10.69 -3.11 3.10
CA PHE A 45 -9.30 -2.70 3.12
C PHE A 45 -8.59 -3.26 1.90
N MET A 46 -8.04 -2.39 1.06
CA MET A 46 -7.32 -2.78 -0.14
C MET A 46 -5.85 -3.01 0.18
N SER A 47 -5.30 -4.16 -0.22
CA SER A 47 -3.88 -4.44 -0.06
C SER A 47 -3.02 -3.49 -0.90
N VAL A 48 -1.72 -3.43 -0.61
CA VAL A 48 -0.79 -2.49 -1.25
C VAL A 48 -0.82 -2.63 -2.77
N SER A 49 -1.01 -1.51 -3.48
CA SER A 49 -0.77 -1.47 -4.91
C SER A 49 0.74 -1.61 -5.16
N PRO A 50 1.18 -2.58 -5.95
CA PRO A 50 2.59 -2.72 -6.25
C PRO A 50 3.09 -1.50 -7.00
N TYR A 51 4.31 -1.11 -6.69
CA TYR A 51 5.01 -0.03 -7.36
C TYR A 51 6.41 -0.52 -7.72
N ILE A 52 6.91 -0.06 -8.86
CA ILE A 52 8.26 -0.38 -9.32
C ILE A 52 9.16 0.79 -8.92
N PHE A 53 10.20 0.50 -8.14
CA PHE A 53 11.17 1.49 -7.69
C PHE A 53 12.01 1.98 -8.88
N ARG A 54 12.27 3.29 -8.95
CA ARG A 54 13.13 3.88 -9.99
C ARG A 54 14.53 3.27 -9.87
N GLY A 55 15.04 2.70 -10.96
CA GLY A 55 16.40 2.15 -11.06
C GLY A 55 16.50 0.64 -11.24
N ASP A 56 15.40 -0.11 -11.11
CA ASP A 56 15.41 -1.53 -11.47
C ASP A 56 15.09 -1.70 -12.96
N ILE A 57 16.15 -1.67 -13.78
CA ILE A 57 16.10 -1.75 -15.25
C ILE A 57 15.38 -3.04 -15.70
N SER A 58 15.54 -4.14 -14.95
CA SER A 58 14.87 -5.42 -15.22
C SER A 58 13.35 -5.38 -14.99
N ARG A 59 12.88 -4.39 -14.21
CA ARG A 59 11.48 -4.20 -13.85
C ARG A 59 10.81 -3.02 -14.53
N HIS A 60 11.46 -2.33 -15.47
CA HIS A 60 10.80 -1.22 -16.18
C HIS A 60 9.49 -1.65 -16.85
N CYS A 61 8.44 -0.85 -16.62
CA CYS A 61 7.11 -0.99 -17.22
C CYS A 61 7.07 -0.44 -18.66
N TYR A 62 8.14 0.25 -19.08
CA TYR A 62 8.28 0.76 -20.43
C TYR A 62 8.31 -0.42 -21.42
N ASN A 63 7.58 -0.29 -22.53
CA ASN A 63 7.40 -1.34 -23.54
C ASN A 63 6.90 -2.70 -23.00
N ARG A 64 6.14 -2.71 -21.90
CA ARG A 64 5.41 -3.91 -21.45
C ARG A 64 3.98 -3.82 -21.97
N SER A 65 3.60 -4.75 -22.84
CA SER A 65 2.25 -4.85 -23.42
C SER A 65 1.48 -6.08 -22.95
N GLU A 66 2.14 -6.99 -22.24
CA GLU A 66 1.56 -8.25 -21.78
C GLU A 66 1.77 -8.45 -20.27
N PRO A 67 0.84 -9.14 -19.59
CA PRO A 67 1.02 -9.56 -18.20
C PRO A 67 2.23 -10.46 -18.02
N VAL A 68 2.72 -10.55 -16.78
CA VAL A 68 3.73 -11.55 -16.39
C VAL A 68 3.03 -12.89 -16.17
N PHE A 69 3.28 -13.85 -17.06
CA PHE A 69 2.72 -15.20 -16.98
C PHE A 69 3.49 -16.16 -16.07
N GLN A 70 4.63 -15.74 -15.52
CA GLN A 70 5.41 -16.57 -14.60
C GLN A 70 4.57 -16.94 -13.36
N GLU A 71 4.38 -18.23 -13.13
CA GLU A 71 3.70 -18.74 -11.95
C GLU A 71 4.50 -18.40 -10.69
N GLY A 72 3.79 -18.00 -9.62
CA GLY A 72 4.43 -17.59 -8.37
C GLY A 72 5.23 -16.29 -8.48
N TYR A 73 5.08 -15.51 -9.57
CA TYR A 73 5.70 -14.21 -9.69
C TYR A 73 5.34 -13.33 -8.49
N TRP A 74 6.38 -12.88 -7.77
CA TRP A 74 6.22 -12.05 -6.59
C TRP A 74 7.38 -11.06 -6.45
N SER A 75 7.05 -9.78 -6.33
CA SER A 75 8.02 -8.75 -5.97
C SER A 75 8.16 -8.69 -4.44
N VAL A 76 9.39 -8.82 -3.94
CA VAL A 76 9.68 -8.90 -2.50
C VAL A 76 9.18 -7.68 -1.71
N ALA A 77 8.83 -6.58 -2.40
CA ALA A 77 8.64 -5.25 -1.82
C ALA A 77 7.50 -5.11 -0.80
N ASN A 78 6.50 -6.01 -0.76
CA ASN A 78 5.26 -5.76 -0.02
C ASN A 78 4.82 -6.85 0.97
N LYS A 79 5.56 -7.97 1.11
CA LYS A 79 5.12 -9.11 1.96
C LYS A 79 4.90 -8.73 3.43
N SER A 80 5.80 -7.93 3.99
CA SER A 80 5.71 -7.49 5.39
C SER A 80 4.52 -6.57 5.63
N GLN A 81 4.22 -5.64 4.72
CA GLN A 81 3.04 -4.76 4.82
C GLN A 81 1.74 -5.56 4.73
N MET A 82 1.66 -6.54 3.82
CA MET A 82 0.50 -7.42 3.72
C MET A 82 0.30 -8.24 5.00
N SER A 83 1.37 -8.81 5.55
CA SER A 83 1.30 -9.57 6.81
C SER A 83 0.80 -8.72 7.98
N ILE A 84 1.29 -7.47 8.11
CA ILE A 84 0.80 -6.53 9.13
C ILE A 84 -0.69 -6.23 8.92
N ALA A 85 -1.11 -5.92 7.69
CA ALA A 85 -2.51 -5.63 7.38
C ALA A 85 -3.41 -6.82 7.71
N GLU A 86 -3.04 -8.04 7.31
CA GLU A 86 -3.78 -9.27 7.61
C GLU A 86 -3.91 -9.52 9.11
N SER A 87 -2.83 -9.33 9.86
CA SER A 87 -2.84 -9.45 11.31
C SER A 87 -3.82 -8.44 11.94
N THR A 88 -3.82 -7.20 11.47
CA THR A 88 -4.76 -6.16 11.93
C THR A 88 -6.22 -6.51 11.60
N MET A 89 -6.52 -6.98 10.39
CA MET A 89 -7.88 -7.41 10.02
C MET A 89 -8.37 -8.56 10.91
N LYS A 90 -7.52 -9.57 11.14
CA LYS A 90 -7.84 -10.69 12.05
C LYS A 90 -8.10 -10.21 13.48
N LYS A 91 -7.38 -9.19 13.97
CA LYS A 91 -7.61 -8.60 15.29
C LYS A 91 -8.97 -7.89 15.35
N LEU A 92 -9.31 -7.10 14.33
CA LEU A 92 -10.60 -6.41 14.22
C LEU A 92 -11.77 -7.40 14.17
N GLU A 93 -11.62 -8.47 13.40
CA GLU A 93 -12.64 -9.52 13.29
C GLU A 93 -12.92 -10.19 14.63
N ARG A 94 -11.88 -10.50 15.43
CA ARG A 94 -12.05 -11.03 16.80
C ARG A 94 -12.78 -10.07 17.73
N ARG A 95 -12.73 -8.77 17.47
CA ARG A 95 -13.45 -7.72 18.21
C ARG A 95 -14.84 -7.43 17.63
N GLY A 96 -15.26 -8.19 16.62
CA GLY A 96 -16.56 -8.07 15.95
C GLY A 96 -16.64 -6.96 14.90
N VAL A 97 -15.51 -6.39 14.47
CA VAL A 97 -15.45 -5.43 13.36
C VAL A 97 -15.00 -6.17 12.11
N LYS A 98 -15.94 -6.51 11.22
CA LYS A 98 -15.61 -7.21 9.98
C LYS A 98 -15.10 -6.21 8.93
N VAL A 99 -13.89 -6.44 8.43
CA VAL A 99 -13.31 -5.71 7.31
C VAL A 99 -12.97 -6.69 6.21
N GLU A 100 -13.55 -6.50 5.03
CA GLU A 100 -13.27 -7.33 3.85
C GLU A 100 -11.89 -6.94 3.28
N TYR A 101 -10.93 -7.84 3.39
CA TYR A 101 -9.56 -7.61 2.92
C TYR A 101 -9.40 -7.98 1.45
N LEU A 102 -9.25 -6.98 0.58
CA LEU A 102 -9.07 -7.15 -0.86
C LEU A 102 -7.59 -7.40 -1.17
N ARG A 103 -7.23 -8.67 -1.32
CA ARG A 103 -5.87 -9.14 -1.66
C ARG A 103 -5.57 -8.97 -3.15
N ILE A 104 -5.39 -7.73 -3.60
CA ILE A 104 -5.13 -7.42 -5.00
C ILE A 104 -3.64 -7.40 -5.37
N THR A 105 -2.74 -7.39 -4.38
CA THR A 105 -1.30 -7.12 -4.60
C THR A 105 -0.66 -8.10 -5.57
N GLN A 106 -0.82 -9.40 -5.37
CA GLN A 106 -0.19 -10.42 -6.22
C GLN A 106 -0.66 -10.34 -7.68
N MET A 107 -1.97 -10.27 -7.88
CA MET A 107 -2.55 -10.16 -9.22
C MET A 107 -2.10 -8.85 -9.89
N SER A 108 -2.00 -7.76 -9.13
CA SER A 108 -1.53 -6.47 -9.64
C SER A 108 -0.04 -6.49 -10.00
N GLU A 109 0.79 -7.28 -9.32
CA GLU A 109 2.22 -7.38 -9.61
C GLU A 109 2.50 -7.99 -10.98
N GLN A 110 1.61 -8.86 -11.46
CA GLN A 110 1.66 -9.43 -12.80
C GLN A 110 1.28 -8.40 -13.88
N ARG A 111 0.61 -7.31 -13.51
CA ARG A 111 0.04 -6.32 -14.46
C ARG A 111 0.97 -5.15 -14.76
N ARG A 112 2.23 -5.47 -15.11
CA ARG A 112 3.20 -4.44 -15.53
C ARG A 112 2.80 -3.72 -16.82
N ASP A 113 2.02 -4.41 -17.66
CA ASP A 113 1.39 -3.89 -18.88
C ASP A 113 0.36 -2.80 -18.61
N ALA A 114 -0.20 -2.74 -17.40
CA ALA A 114 -1.29 -1.82 -17.06
C ALA A 114 -0.82 -0.49 -16.45
N HIS A 115 0.49 -0.23 -16.42
CA HIS A 115 1.02 1.02 -15.90
C HIS A 115 0.95 2.14 -16.95
N PRO A 116 0.68 3.40 -16.55
CA PRO A 116 0.62 4.52 -17.50
C PRO A 116 1.91 4.79 -18.28
N SER A 117 3.06 4.28 -17.80
CA SER A 117 4.37 4.47 -18.46
C SER A 117 4.65 5.96 -18.75
N ILE A 118 4.90 6.32 -20.01
CA ILE A 118 5.07 7.69 -20.51
C ILE A 118 3.75 8.38 -20.87
N TYR A 119 2.62 7.69 -20.84
CA TYR A 119 1.30 8.23 -21.14
C TYR A 119 0.64 8.81 -19.86
N ARG A 120 1.37 9.70 -19.18
CA ARG A 120 0.93 10.37 -17.96
C ARG A 120 1.38 11.83 -17.96
N LYS A 121 0.78 12.64 -17.09
CA LYS A 121 1.21 14.02 -16.89
C LYS A 121 2.60 14.06 -16.25
N PHE A 122 3.54 14.77 -16.87
CA PHE A 122 4.83 15.11 -16.30
C PHE A 122 4.83 16.58 -15.89
N TYR A 123 5.42 16.88 -14.73
CA TYR A 123 5.59 18.25 -14.25
C TYR A 123 6.83 18.94 -14.84
N ALA A 124 7.76 18.16 -15.38
CA ALA A 124 8.91 18.62 -16.15
C ALA A 124 8.77 18.13 -17.60
N PRO A 125 9.34 18.84 -18.60
CA PRO A 125 9.37 18.38 -19.98
C PRO A 125 9.99 16.98 -20.05
N ILE A 126 9.39 16.10 -20.84
CA ILE A 126 10.02 14.83 -21.20
C ILE A 126 11.13 15.20 -22.18
N THR A 127 12.39 15.04 -21.79
CA THR A 127 13.51 15.13 -22.72
C THR A 127 13.47 13.91 -23.64
N GLU A 128 13.64 14.12 -24.95
CA GLU A 128 13.95 13.03 -25.87
C GLU A 128 15.35 12.50 -25.55
N GLU A 129 15.46 11.59 -24.59
CA GLU A 129 16.64 10.76 -24.44
C GLU A 129 16.28 9.29 -24.65
N LYS A 130 17.04 8.69 -25.57
CA LYS A 130 16.87 7.39 -26.26
C LYS A 130 16.60 6.19 -25.36
#